data_AF-A0A2V2U223-F1
#
_entry.id   AF-A0A2V2U223-F1
#
_cell.length_a   1.000
_cell.length_b   1.000
_cell.length_c   1.000
_cell.angle_alpha   90.00
_cell.angle_beta   90.00
_cell.angle_gamma   90.00
#
_symmetry.space_group_name_H-M   'P 1'
#
loop_
_entity.id
_entity.type
_entity.pdbx_description
1 polymer ?
#
loop_
_entity_poly.entity_id
_entity_poly.type
_entity_poly.pdbx_seq_one_letter_code
_entity_poly.pdbx_strand_id
1 'polypeptide(L)'
;MLLYLTPWIDIPPAQYSFTTSPSPLVITQGEQQDIGVQLKSNNGIFAKAVSFIPSQNYSALKVLFNPDKLNASSFGIAPAPLRIQVPGNAQIGQYVIPILVNISTGSIFPSKFIQLAKANVSIPTQGYITTKANLTISVVEPPSVNQRVKDFWSTYGSLVSLVGAGFAGGASTVVFEYLKNRKKEKQT
;
A
#
# COMPACT_ATOMS: atom_id res chain seq x y z
N MET A 1 48.37 -29.05 25.51
CA MET A 1 47.56 -27.85 25.85
C MET A 1 46.56 -27.67 24.72
N LEU A 2 45.30 -28.04 24.94
CA LEU A 2 44.23 -27.96 23.94
C LEU A 2 43.53 -26.61 24.08
N LEU A 3 43.59 -25.77 23.06
CA LEU A 3 42.87 -24.50 22.98
C LEU A 3 41.39 -24.79 22.74
N TYR A 4 40.57 -24.68 23.79
CA TYR A 4 39.11 -24.67 23.68
C TYR A 4 38.66 -23.33 23.08
N LEU A 5 38.39 -23.33 21.77
CA LEU A 5 37.67 -22.25 21.12
C LEU A 5 36.17 -22.49 21.32
N THR A 6 35.53 -21.72 22.20
CA THR A 6 34.07 -21.62 22.25
C THR A 6 33.62 -20.41 21.43
N PRO A 7 33.04 -20.56 20.23
CA PRO A 7 32.31 -19.47 19.60
C PRO A 7 30.82 -19.73 19.82
N TRP A 8 30.28 -19.29 20.94
CA TRP A 8 28.83 -19.32 21.19
C TRP A 8 28.34 -17.90 21.41
N ILE A 9 28.51 -17.06 20.38
CA ILE A 9 27.71 -15.85 20.25
C ILE A 9 26.47 -16.26 19.46
N ASP A 10 25.40 -16.52 20.21
CA ASP A 10 24.08 -16.79 19.66
C ASP A 10 23.43 -15.44 19.31
N ILE A 11 23.48 -15.07 18.03
CA ILE A 11 22.81 -13.86 17.53
C ILE A 11 21.39 -14.26 17.19
N PRO A 12 20.37 -13.73 17.90
CA PRO A 12 18.99 -14.08 17.61
C PRO A 12 18.66 -13.73 16.15
N PRO A 13 17.88 -14.57 15.46
CA PRO A 13 17.53 -14.33 14.07
C PRO A 13 16.78 -12.99 13.94
N ALA A 14 17.09 -12.24 12.88
CA ALA A 14 16.42 -10.97 12.61
C ALA A 14 14.91 -11.19 12.42
N GLN A 15 14.13 -10.37 13.10
CA GLN A 15 12.68 -10.34 12.92
C GLN A 15 12.34 -9.24 11.92
N TYR A 16 11.41 -9.55 11.02
CA TYR A 16 11.00 -8.64 9.96
C TYR A 16 9.51 -8.34 10.07
N SER A 17 9.17 -7.06 10.02
CA SER A 17 7.80 -6.57 10.03
C SER A 17 7.52 -5.76 8.77
N PHE A 18 6.28 -5.83 8.25
CA PHE A 18 5.87 -4.96 7.16
C PHE A 18 5.47 -3.58 7.66
N THR A 19 5.91 -2.57 6.91
CA THR A 19 5.40 -1.22 6.98
C THR A 19 4.75 -0.89 5.66
N THR A 20 3.49 -0.46 5.69
CA THR A 20 2.72 -0.11 4.51
C THR A 20 2.60 1.40 4.36
N SER A 21 2.44 1.86 3.13
CA SER A 21 1.98 3.21 2.81
C SER A 21 0.79 3.08 1.86
N PRO A 22 -0.43 3.45 2.28
CA PRO A 22 -0.80 4.08 3.57
C PRO A 22 -0.77 3.12 4.78
N SER A 23 -0.75 3.69 6.00
CA SER A 23 -0.85 2.96 7.27
C SER A 23 -1.78 3.73 8.24
N PRO A 24 -2.85 3.13 8.78
CA PRO A 24 -3.30 1.75 8.55
C PRO A 24 -3.84 1.54 7.12
N LEU A 25 -3.74 0.31 6.63
CA LEU A 25 -4.20 -0.05 5.31
C LEU A 25 -5.70 -0.37 5.34
N VAL A 26 -6.49 0.54 4.75
CA VAL A 26 -7.95 0.45 4.69
C VAL A 26 -8.38 0.44 3.23
N ILE A 27 -9.12 -0.57 2.81
CA ILE A 27 -9.56 -0.76 1.42
C ILE A 27 -11.07 -1.03 1.39
N THR A 28 -11.78 -0.39 0.47
CA THR A 28 -13.22 -0.59 0.30
C THR A 28 -13.51 -1.89 -0.45
N GLN A 29 -14.62 -2.57 -0.14
CA GLN A 29 -15.06 -3.72 -0.95
C GLN A 29 -15.28 -3.31 -2.42
N GLY A 30 -14.87 -4.17 -3.34
CA GLY A 30 -14.98 -3.93 -4.78
C GLY A 30 -13.92 -2.97 -5.33
N GLU A 31 -13.04 -2.43 -4.49
CA GLU A 31 -11.99 -1.52 -4.87
C GLU A 31 -10.66 -2.25 -5.13
N GLN A 32 -9.82 -1.61 -5.93
CA GLN A 32 -8.43 -2.01 -6.15
C GLN A 32 -7.52 -0.85 -5.76
N GLN A 33 -6.52 -1.13 -4.93
CA GLN A 33 -5.58 -0.13 -4.46
C GLN A 33 -4.13 -0.58 -4.64
N ASP A 34 -3.30 0.35 -5.12
CA ASP A 34 -1.84 0.19 -5.17
C ASP A 34 -1.23 0.76 -3.89
N ILE A 35 -0.41 -0.04 -3.20
CA ILE A 35 0.21 0.31 -1.92
C ILE A 35 1.72 0.11 -1.95
N GLY A 36 2.44 0.88 -1.15
CA GLY A 36 3.86 0.65 -0.92
C GLY A 36 4.07 -0.29 0.26
N VAL A 37 4.82 -1.38 0.08
CA VAL A 37 5.20 -2.30 1.15
C VAL A 37 6.70 -2.28 1.36
N GLN A 38 7.13 -1.99 2.58
CA GLN A 38 8.53 -2.00 2.96
C GLN A 38 8.76 -3.00 4.10
N LEU A 39 9.90 -3.68 4.06
CA LEU A 39 10.32 -4.61 5.10
C LEU A 39 11.24 -3.88 6.09
N LYS A 40 10.85 -3.87 7.35
CA LYS A 40 11.65 -3.30 8.44
C LYS A 40 12.26 -4.43 9.27
N SER A 41 13.57 -4.34 9.49
CA SER A 41 14.34 -5.24 10.36
C SER A 41 14.49 -4.63 11.75
N ASN A 42 14.42 -5.46 12.78
CA ASN A 42 14.62 -5.04 14.18
C ASN A 42 16.10 -4.87 14.56
N ASN A 43 17.01 -5.57 13.88
CA ASN A 43 18.42 -5.67 14.26
C ASN A 43 19.37 -4.87 13.35
N GLY A 44 18.84 -3.90 12.57
CA GLY A 44 19.64 -3.09 11.64
C GLY A 44 20.21 -3.86 10.44
N ILE A 45 19.86 -5.14 10.27
CA ILE A 45 20.25 -5.95 9.11
C ILE A 45 19.32 -5.60 7.94
N PHE A 46 19.86 -4.89 6.96
CA PHE A 46 19.14 -4.54 5.75
C PHE A 46 19.08 -5.73 4.79
N ALA A 47 17.87 -6.00 4.30
CA ALA A 47 17.66 -6.98 3.26
C ALA A 47 18.13 -6.41 1.91
N LYS A 48 18.86 -7.20 1.13
CA LYS A 48 19.42 -6.82 -0.18
C LYS A 48 18.57 -7.33 -1.35
N ALA A 49 17.74 -8.33 -1.13
CA ALA A 49 16.71 -8.75 -2.07
C ALA A 49 15.55 -9.31 -1.27
N VAL A 50 14.35 -9.09 -1.76
CA VAL A 50 13.11 -9.56 -1.14
C VAL A 50 12.29 -10.23 -2.24
N SER A 51 12.07 -11.53 -2.12
CA SER A 51 11.05 -12.19 -2.94
C SER A 51 9.83 -12.43 -2.07
N PHE A 52 8.68 -11.90 -2.50
CA PHE A 52 7.42 -12.08 -1.80
C PHE A 52 6.67 -13.21 -2.49
N ILE A 53 6.50 -14.31 -1.78
CA ILE A 53 5.75 -15.46 -2.25
C ILE A 53 4.42 -15.46 -1.49
N PRO A 54 3.28 -15.23 -2.17
CA PRO A 54 1.99 -15.32 -1.51
C PRO A 54 1.80 -16.76 -1.02
N SER A 55 1.62 -16.93 0.30
CA SER A 55 1.63 -18.25 0.95
C SER A 55 0.43 -19.13 0.59
N GLN A 56 -0.61 -18.57 -0.05
CA GLN A 56 -1.80 -19.25 -0.57
C GLN A 56 -2.67 -18.24 -1.33
N ASN A 57 -3.53 -18.74 -2.21
CA ASN A 57 -4.60 -17.94 -2.81
C ASN A 57 -5.65 -17.67 -1.72
N TYR A 58 -5.53 -16.54 -1.01
CA TYR A 58 -6.50 -16.14 0.01
C TYR A 58 -7.85 -15.93 -0.69
N SER A 59 -8.77 -16.88 -0.55
CA SER A 59 -10.03 -16.91 -1.31
C SER A 59 -10.91 -15.68 -1.08
N ALA A 60 -10.69 -14.95 0.01
CA ALA A 60 -11.40 -13.72 0.35
C ALA A 60 -10.81 -12.45 -0.32
N LEU A 61 -9.52 -12.44 -0.69
CA LEU A 61 -8.81 -11.26 -1.17
C LEU A 61 -7.81 -11.62 -2.27
N LYS A 62 -7.91 -10.98 -3.43
CA LYS A 62 -6.96 -11.19 -4.52
C LYS A 62 -5.80 -10.21 -4.38
N VAL A 63 -4.68 -10.71 -3.87
CA VAL A 63 -3.45 -9.94 -3.76
C VAL A 63 -2.56 -10.21 -4.97
N LEU A 64 -2.30 -9.16 -5.75
CA LEU A 64 -1.43 -9.22 -6.92
C LEU A 64 -0.09 -8.57 -6.57
N PHE A 65 0.90 -9.42 -6.29
CA PHE A 65 2.26 -8.97 -6.05
C PHE A 65 3.03 -8.82 -7.36
N ASN A 66 3.64 -7.65 -7.58
CA ASN A 66 4.56 -7.43 -8.69
C ASN A 66 6.01 -7.36 -8.17
N PRO A 67 6.74 -8.48 -8.14
CA PRO A 67 8.10 -8.55 -7.60
C PRO A 67 9.13 -7.80 -8.42
N ASP A 68 8.87 -7.57 -9.71
CA ASP A 68 9.88 -7.12 -10.68
C ASP A 68 10.31 -5.66 -10.51
N LYS A 69 9.72 -4.93 -9.54
CA LYS A 69 10.00 -3.51 -9.27
C LYS A 69 10.79 -3.24 -7.99
N LEU A 70 11.28 -4.29 -7.31
CA LEU A 70 12.04 -4.15 -6.08
C LEU A 70 13.49 -3.76 -6.35
N ASN A 71 13.77 -2.45 -6.32
CA ASN A 71 15.15 -1.97 -6.36
C ASN A 71 15.74 -1.94 -4.94
N ALA A 72 16.69 -2.82 -4.67
CA ALA A 72 17.41 -2.84 -3.40
C ALA A 72 18.61 -1.90 -3.48
N SER A 73 18.55 -0.81 -2.70
CA SER A 73 19.65 0.14 -2.58
C SER A 73 20.57 -0.23 -1.42
N SER A 74 21.78 0.34 -1.39
CA SER A 74 22.72 0.21 -0.26
C SER A 74 22.19 0.78 1.06
N PHE A 75 21.12 1.58 1.03
CA PHE A 75 20.49 2.21 2.19
C PHE A 75 19.20 1.50 2.65
N GLY A 76 18.84 0.38 2.01
CA GLY A 76 17.63 -0.38 2.29
C GLY A 76 16.79 -0.65 1.04
N ILE A 77 15.67 -1.34 1.25
CA ILE A 77 14.73 -1.69 0.19
C ILE A 77 13.72 -0.57 0.02
N ALA A 78 13.61 -0.06 -1.20
CA ALA A 78 12.55 0.87 -1.58
C ALA A 78 11.17 0.19 -1.40
N PRO A 79 10.11 0.93 -1.02
CA PRO A 79 8.78 0.35 -0.92
C PRO A 79 8.36 -0.34 -2.22
N ALA A 80 7.99 -1.62 -2.11
CA ALA A 80 7.50 -2.43 -3.22
C ALA A 80 6.06 -2.01 -3.57
N PRO A 81 5.73 -1.71 -4.83
CA PRO A 81 4.35 -1.51 -5.22
C PRO A 81 3.61 -2.85 -5.19
N LEU A 82 2.62 -2.98 -4.31
CA LEU A 82 1.72 -4.12 -4.20
C LEU A 82 0.31 -3.69 -4.59
N ARG A 83 -0.35 -4.48 -5.44
CA ARG A 83 -1.73 -4.24 -5.84
C ARG A 83 -2.66 -5.19 -5.09
N ILE A 84 -3.62 -4.63 -4.36
CA ILE A 84 -4.61 -5.41 -3.63
C ILE A 84 -5.96 -5.18 -4.27
N GLN A 85 -6.65 -6.27 -4.59
CA GLN A 85 -7.99 -6.26 -5.15
C GLN A 85 -8.94 -6.94 -4.16
N VAL A 86 -9.92 -6.18 -3.68
CA VAL A 86 -10.94 -6.67 -2.75
C VAL A 86 -12.21 -7.00 -3.54
N PRO A 87 -12.67 -8.25 -3.56
CA PRO A 87 -13.95 -8.60 -4.17
C PRO A 87 -15.11 -7.80 -3.58
N GLY A 88 -16.13 -7.48 -4.40
CA GLY A 88 -17.33 -6.77 -3.92
C GLY A 88 -18.17 -7.56 -2.91
N ASN A 89 -17.97 -8.88 -2.84
CA ASN A 89 -18.61 -9.79 -1.90
C ASN A 89 -17.68 -10.24 -0.74
N ALA A 90 -16.52 -9.60 -0.58
CA ALA A 90 -15.62 -9.90 0.54
C ALA A 90 -16.28 -9.58 1.88
N GLN A 91 -15.97 -10.31 2.96
CA GLN A 91 -16.51 -9.97 4.28
C GLN A 91 -15.85 -8.69 4.82
N ILE A 92 -16.62 -7.86 5.52
CA ILE A 92 -16.09 -6.67 6.21
C ILE A 92 -15.28 -7.14 7.42
N GLY A 93 -14.08 -6.59 7.61
CA GLY A 93 -13.24 -6.95 8.75
C GLY A 93 -11.75 -6.84 8.49
N GLN A 94 -10.98 -7.29 9.47
CA GLN A 94 -9.53 -7.28 9.43
C GLN A 94 -8.99 -8.61 8.89
N TYR A 95 -8.15 -8.54 7.87
CA TYR A 95 -7.49 -9.66 7.24
C TYR A 95 -6.01 -9.62 7.55
N VAL A 96 -5.45 -10.80 7.82
CA VAL A 96 -4.01 -11.00 7.99
C VAL A 96 -3.54 -11.95 6.91
N ILE A 97 -2.71 -11.43 6.01
CA ILE A 97 -2.17 -12.17 4.87
C ILE A 97 -0.72 -12.51 5.16
N PRO A 98 -0.39 -13.80 5.38
CA PRO A 98 0.98 -14.23 5.56
C PRO A 98 1.71 -14.20 4.20
N ILE A 99 2.79 -13.44 4.14
CA ILE A 99 3.65 -13.36 2.97
C ILE A 99 4.99 -14.00 3.32
N LEU A 100 5.42 -14.95 2.50
CA LEU A 100 6.75 -15.53 2.61
C LEU A 100 7.73 -14.58 1.97
N VAL A 101 8.81 -14.30 2.68
CA VAL A 101 9.80 -13.30 2.32
C VAL A 101 11.16 -13.97 2.30
N ASN A 102 11.73 -14.12 1.11
CA ASN A 102 13.11 -14.58 0.96
C ASN A 102 14.05 -13.38 0.97
N ILE A 103 14.91 -13.33 1.97
CA ILE A 103 15.78 -12.23 2.28
C ILE A 103 17.21 -12.65 2.04
N SER A 104 17.91 -11.95 1.16
CA SER A 104 19.38 -12.00 1.16
C SER A 104 19.90 -10.94 2.12
N THR A 105 20.62 -11.36 3.15
CA THR A 105 21.30 -10.46 4.09
C THR A 105 22.78 -10.40 3.75
N GLY A 106 23.34 -9.20 3.70
CA GLY A 106 24.80 -9.06 3.82
C GLY A 106 25.21 -9.39 5.26
N SER A 107 26.26 -10.19 5.43
CA SER A 107 26.84 -10.44 6.74
C SER A 107 27.57 -9.19 7.22
N ILE A 108 27.34 -8.85 8.49
CA ILE A 108 28.14 -7.87 9.24
C ILE A 108 29.51 -8.45 9.63
N PHE A 109 29.74 -9.74 9.38
CA PHE A 109 31.00 -10.38 9.69
C PHE A 109 32.08 -9.88 8.70
N PRO A 110 33.18 -9.29 9.19
CA PRO A 110 34.25 -8.81 8.33
C PRO A 110 34.84 -9.97 7.52
N SER A 111 34.72 -9.89 6.20
CA SER A 111 35.23 -10.91 5.25
C SER A 111 36.75 -11.08 5.24
N LYS A 112 37.48 -10.23 5.98
CA LYS A 112 38.94 -10.21 6.09
C LYS A 112 39.47 -10.62 7.47
N PHE A 113 38.64 -11.19 8.36
CA PHE A 113 39.05 -11.42 9.75
C PHE A 113 40.13 -12.48 9.94
N ILE A 114 40.38 -13.34 8.95
CA ILE A 114 41.38 -14.40 9.05
C ILE A 114 42.44 -14.24 7.97
N GLN A 115 43.49 -13.48 8.27
CA GLN A 115 44.78 -13.62 7.59
C GLN A 115 45.58 -14.71 8.31
N LEU A 116 45.25 -15.97 8.07
CA LEU A 116 46.13 -17.08 8.45
C LEU A 116 47.31 -17.07 7.47
N ALA A 117 48.54 -17.14 7.99
CA ALA A 117 49.77 -17.04 7.22
C ALA A 117 49.70 -17.89 5.93
N LYS A 118 49.60 -17.20 4.78
CA LYS A 118 49.55 -17.71 3.40
C LYS A 118 48.22 -18.27 2.84
N ALA A 119 47.07 -18.10 3.49
CA ALA A 119 45.78 -18.48 2.90
C ALA A 119 44.79 -17.30 2.88
N ASN A 120 44.47 -16.79 1.69
CA ASN A 120 43.36 -15.86 1.49
C ASN A 120 42.04 -16.65 1.53
N VAL A 121 41.50 -16.87 2.74
CA VAL A 121 40.18 -17.49 2.89
C VAL A 121 39.11 -16.40 2.82
N SER A 122 38.49 -16.25 1.65
CA SER A 122 37.28 -15.44 1.50
C SER A 122 36.07 -16.24 1.99
N ILE A 123 35.52 -15.89 3.15
CA ILE A 123 34.27 -16.51 3.62
C ILE A 123 33.11 -15.81 2.91
N PRO A 124 32.23 -16.53 2.20
CA PRO A 124 31.05 -15.93 1.58
C PRO A 124 30.18 -15.33 2.69
N THR A 125 30.02 -14.00 2.65
CA THR A 125 29.27 -13.22 3.64
C THR A 125 27.80 -13.06 3.28
N GLN A 126 27.26 -13.83 2.34
CA GLN A 126 25.86 -13.73 1.94
C GLN A 126 25.04 -14.84 2.60
N GLY A 127 24.11 -14.44 3.46
CA GLY A 127 23.13 -15.33 4.08
C GLY A 127 21.78 -15.19 3.40
N TYR A 128 21.03 -16.29 3.34
CA TYR A 128 19.64 -16.30 2.89
C TYR A 128 18.75 -16.70 4.05
N ILE A 129 17.76 -15.86 4.35
CA ILE A 129 16.77 -16.09 5.40
C ILE A 129 15.40 -16.09 4.74
N THR A 130 14.66 -17.17 4.87
CA THR A 130 13.24 -17.19 4.51
C THR A 130 12.42 -16.99 5.77
N THR A 131 11.64 -15.91 5.82
CA THR A 131 10.78 -15.59 6.96
C THR A 131 9.34 -15.37 6.51
N LYS A 132 8.41 -15.48 7.45
CA LYS A 132 6.99 -15.14 7.24
C LYS A 132 6.72 -13.79 7.87
N ALA A 133 6.13 -12.87 7.12
CA ALA A 133 5.67 -11.60 7.62
C ALA A 133 4.18 -11.43 7.32
N ASN A 134 3.47 -10.80 8.25
CA ASN A 134 2.02 -10.68 8.19
C ASN A 134 1.63 -9.29 7.68
N LEU A 135 0.89 -9.23 6.58
CA LEU A 135 0.30 -8.00 6.05
C LEU A 135 -1.14 -7.87 6.55
N THR A 136 -1.42 -6.80 7.28
CA THR A 136 -2.75 -6.53 7.83
C THR A 136 -3.51 -5.57 6.93
N ILE A 137 -4.76 -5.92 6.59
CA ILE A 137 -5.65 -5.13 5.73
C ILE A 137 -7.01 -5.01 6.41
N SER A 138 -7.56 -3.82 6.49
CA SER A 138 -8.93 -3.60 6.94
C SER A 138 -9.86 -3.38 5.74
N VAL A 139 -10.86 -4.24 5.58
CA VAL A 139 -11.87 -4.12 4.54
C VAL A 139 -13.10 -3.42 5.10
N VAL A 140 -13.54 -2.36 4.43
CA VAL A 140 -14.69 -1.54 4.82
C VAL A 140 -15.80 -1.56 3.78
N GLU A 141 -17.02 -1.29 4.22
CA GLU A 141 -18.20 -1.21 3.34
C GLU A 141 -18.08 -0.02 2.38
N PRO A 142 -18.55 -0.16 1.12
CA PRO A 142 -18.65 0.97 0.23
C PRO A 142 -19.63 2.02 0.76
N PRO A 143 -19.35 3.32 0.54
CA PRO A 143 -20.26 4.37 0.96
C PRO A 143 -21.60 4.21 0.26
N SER A 144 -22.68 4.37 1.04
CA SER A 144 -24.06 4.31 0.52
C SER A 144 -24.31 5.37 -0.55
N VAL A 145 -25.29 5.14 -1.43
CA VAL A 145 -25.65 6.08 -2.51
C VAL A 145 -25.97 7.47 -1.94
N ASN A 146 -26.68 7.54 -0.82
CA ASN A 146 -27.00 8.80 -0.13
C ASN A 146 -25.73 9.52 0.33
N GLN A 147 -24.75 8.77 0.85
CA GLN A 147 -23.46 9.33 1.26
C GLN A 147 -22.72 9.91 0.05
N ARG A 148 -22.64 9.16 -1.06
CA ARG A 148 -21.97 9.61 -2.30
C ARG A 148 -22.62 10.86 -2.87
N VAL A 149 -23.94 10.92 -2.87
CA VAL A 149 -24.70 12.10 -3.32
C VAL A 149 -24.43 13.29 -2.40
N LYS A 150 -24.43 13.08 -1.08
CA LYS A 150 -24.09 14.13 -0.11
C LYS A 150 -22.67 14.64 -0.31
N ASP A 151 -21.70 13.76 -0.50
CA ASP A 151 -20.30 14.14 -0.71
C ASP A 151 -20.15 14.92 -2.02
N PHE A 152 -20.79 14.46 -3.10
CA PHE A 152 -20.82 15.19 -4.37
C PHE A 152 -21.41 16.61 -4.21
N TRP A 153 -22.59 16.73 -3.61
CA TRP A 153 -23.21 18.04 -3.38
C TRP A 153 -22.40 18.90 -2.40
N SER A 154 -21.71 18.31 -1.43
CA SER A 154 -20.82 19.04 -0.52
C SER A 154 -19.61 19.61 -1.23
N THR A 155 -19.03 18.89 -2.20
CA THR A 155 -17.84 19.32 -2.94
C THR A 155 -18.20 20.28 -4.08
N TYR A 156 -19.27 20.02 -4.82
CA TYR A 156 -19.58 20.71 -6.07
C TYR A 156 -20.85 21.55 -6.02
N GLY A 157 -21.63 21.49 -4.93
CA GLY A 157 -22.94 22.14 -4.85
C GLY A 157 -22.88 23.65 -5.05
N SER A 158 -21.82 24.31 -4.60
CA SER A 158 -21.63 25.75 -4.84
C SER A 158 -21.48 26.09 -6.32
N LEU A 159 -20.66 25.34 -7.06
CA LEU A 159 -20.46 25.54 -8.50
C LEU A 159 -21.71 25.19 -9.30
N VAL A 160 -22.33 24.05 -8.99
CA VAL A 160 -23.55 23.57 -9.69
C VAL A 160 -24.71 24.54 -9.44
N SER A 161 -24.88 25.02 -8.21
CA SER A 161 -25.93 25.99 -7.87
C SER A 161 -25.74 27.34 -8.56
N LEU A 162 -24.50 27.82 -8.74
CA LEU A 162 -24.22 29.07 -9.44
C LEU A 162 -24.65 29.00 -10.92
N VAL A 163 -24.30 27.90 -11.61
CA VAL A 163 -24.70 27.67 -13.00
C VAL A 163 -26.23 27.54 -13.10
N GLY A 164 -26.83 26.75 -12.21
CA GLY A 164 -28.29 26.57 -12.15
C GLY A 164 -29.04 27.88 -11.91
N ALA A 165 -28.55 28.74 -11.00
CA ALA A 165 -29.13 30.06 -10.73
C ALA A 165 -29.04 30.99 -11.95
N GLY A 166 -27.92 30.96 -12.68
CA GLY A 166 -27.75 31.72 -13.92
C GLY A 166 -28.76 31.34 -15.00
N PHE A 167 -28.96 30.04 -15.22
CA PHE A 167 -29.95 29.55 -16.19
C PHE A 167 -31.40 29.82 -15.77
N ALA A 168 -31.74 29.58 -14.50
CA ALA A 168 -33.08 29.86 -13.98
C ALA A 168 -33.40 31.37 -14.02
N GLY A 169 -32.43 32.22 -13.68
CA GLY A 169 -32.56 33.67 -13.80
C GLY A 169 -32.81 34.11 -15.26
N GLY A 170 -32.00 33.61 -16.20
CA GLY A 170 -32.16 33.91 -17.63
C GLY A 170 -33.53 33.47 -18.18
N ALA A 171 -33.93 32.23 -17.93
CA ALA A 171 -35.22 31.70 -18.39
C ALA A 171 -36.42 32.44 -17.76
N SER A 172 -36.34 32.76 -16.47
CA SER A 172 -37.41 33.51 -15.78
C SER A 172 -37.60 34.91 -16.38
N THR A 173 -36.51 35.55 -16.83
CA THR A 173 -36.55 36.88 -17.46
C THR A 173 -37.27 36.81 -18.81
N VAL A 174 -36.93 35.83 -19.65
CA VAL A 174 -37.58 35.63 -20.95
C VAL A 174 -39.08 35.34 -20.82
N VAL A 175 -39.46 34.48 -19.86
CA VAL A 175 -40.88 34.17 -19.60
C VAL A 175 -41.63 35.40 -19.06
N PHE A 176 -41.00 36.16 -18.17
CA PHE A 176 -41.60 37.37 -17.61
C PHE A 176 -41.79 38.46 -18.69
N GLU A 177 -40.81 38.64 -19.58
CA GLU A 177 -40.93 39.55 -20.73
C GLU A 177 -42.03 39.12 -21.69
N TYR A 178 -42.14 37.83 -21.99
CA TYR A 178 -43.21 37.29 -22.85
C TYR A 178 -44.62 37.54 -22.25
N LEU A 179 -44.79 37.30 -20.95
CA LEU A 179 -46.05 37.55 -20.25
C LEU A 179 -46.39 39.04 -20.14
N LYS A 180 -45.38 39.90 -19.93
CA LYS A 180 -45.53 41.36 -19.85
C LYS A 180 -45.96 41.95 -21.20
N ASN A 181 -45.38 41.48 -22.31
CA ASN A 181 -45.74 41.97 -23.65
C ASN A 181 -47.16 41.56 -24.05
N ARG A 182 -47.61 40.35 -23.68
CA ARG A 182 -49.01 39.92 -23.88
C ARG A 182 -50.04 40.74 -23.10
N LYS A 183 -49.68 41.27 -21.93
CA LYS A 183 -50.58 42.16 -21.16
C LYS A 183 -50.69 43.55 -21.78
N LYS A 184 -49.62 44.04 -22.42
CA LYS A 184 -49.63 45.33 -23.13
C LYS A 184 -50.46 45.28 -24.43
N GLU A 185 -50.39 44.18 -25.18
CA GLU A 185 -51.23 43.96 -26.38
C GLU A 185 -52.73 43.88 -26.06
N LYS A 186 -53.13 43.48 -24.85
CA LYS A 186 -54.54 43.41 -24.43
C LYS A 186 -55.09 44.72 -23.86
N GLN A 187 -54.26 45.75 -23.71
CA GLN A 187 -54.65 47.08 -23.19
C GLN A 187 -54.60 48.18 -24.26
N THR A 188 -54.38 47.82 -25.52
CA THR A 188 -54.51 48.70 -26.69
C THR A 188 -55.75 48.28 -27.48
#